data_AF-A0A662GNM3-F1
#
_entry.id   AF-A0A662GNM3-F1
#
_cell.length_a   1.000
_cell.length_b   1.000
_cell.length_c   1.000
_cell.angle_alpha   90.00
_cell.angle_beta   90.00
_cell.angle_gamma   90.00
#
_symmetry.space_group_name_H-M   'P 1'
#
loop_
_entity.id
_entity.type
_entity.pdbx_description
1 polymer ?
#
loop_
_entity_poly.entity_id
_entity_poly.type
_entity_poly.pdbx_seq_one_letter_code
_entity_poly.pdbx_strand_id
1 'polypeptide(L)'
;MGGEWFVDIPTKVSREKAGDFAQFLVERLREKELGLEVSVYDVSLKEEESEAGKTYVVRFTYGRGGGRPFTAYCRIVLEPYTKDFYRIKFSLSIRSPYGRFVNRYIHEVASFVRTIVLEWASLRVRVLTPVGREISRVIDLVKHYNPQLLILASRGAQFSLRDLKRSIRYAGLRVPAIEVVDMSGRSFEEIVADLRELVKKADIICIDSDDGVLSAALSLASILENKRVVTKVQNKYIETNLGKFVGIVG
;
A
#
# COMPACT_ATOMS: atom_id res chain seq x y z
N MET A 1 -30.18 10.71 22.00
CA MET A 1 -28.82 10.90 22.54
C MET A 1 -27.84 10.52 21.46
N GLY A 2 -26.93 11.42 21.08
CA GLY A 2 -25.93 11.17 20.04
C GLY A 2 -24.77 12.13 20.27
N GLY A 3 -23.84 11.76 21.15
CA GLY A 3 -22.56 12.44 21.24
C GLY A 3 -21.71 12.05 20.03
N GLU A 4 -20.80 12.94 19.62
CA GLU A 4 -19.70 12.54 18.75
C GLU A 4 -18.54 12.06 19.63
N TRP A 5 -18.04 10.86 19.37
CA TRP A 5 -16.90 10.29 20.08
C TRP A 5 -15.67 10.32 19.20
N PHE A 6 -14.55 10.75 19.78
CA PHE A 6 -13.25 10.75 19.12
C PHE A 6 -12.43 9.58 19.66
N VAL A 7 -11.80 8.86 18.74
CA VAL A 7 -10.97 7.71 19.05
C VAL A 7 -9.62 7.89 18.40
N ASP A 8 -8.57 7.77 19.20
CA ASP A 8 -7.21 7.79 18.68
C ASP A 8 -6.86 6.49 17.97
N ILE A 9 -6.31 6.64 16.76
CA ILE A 9 -5.71 5.58 15.97
C ILE A 9 -4.20 5.82 15.97
N PRO A 10 -3.39 4.95 16.60
CA PRO A 10 -1.97 5.19 16.86
C PRO A 10 -1.08 4.92 15.63
N THR A 11 -1.44 5.48 14.48
CA THR A 11 -0.71 5.31 13.22
C THR A 11 -0.48 6.66 12.55
N LYS A 12 0.76 6.93 12.16
CA LYS A 12 1.13 8.07 11.32
C LYS A 12 1.27 7.60 9.88
N VAL A 13 0.81 8.40 8.94
CA VAL A 13 0.88 8.10 7.50
C VAL A 13 1.86 9.07 6.86
N SER A 14 2.79 8.59 6.04
CA SER A 14 3.69 9.48 5.30
C SER A 14 2.88 10.42 4.41
N ARG A 15 3.29 11.69 4.31
CA ARG A 15 2.67 12.71 3.46
C ARG A 15 2.54 12.24 2.00
N GLU A 16 3.53 11.53 1.49
CA GLU A 16 3.53 11.00 0.12
C GLU A 16 2.47 9.89 -0.10
N LYS A 17 2.05 9.21 0.97
CA LYS A 17 1.16 8.04 0.94
C LYS A 17 -0.26 8.32 1.45
N ALA A 18 -0.57 9.57 1.77
CA ALA A 18 -1.85 9.93 2.38
C ALA A 18 -3.03 9.62 1.45
N GLY A 19 -2.88 9.87 0.13
CA GLY A 19 -3.87 9.53 -0.87
C GLY A 19 -4.10 8.02 -1.02
N ASP A 20 -3.01 7.26 -1.19
CA ASP A 20 -3.07 5.80 -1.33
C ASP A 20 -3.72 5.14 -0.11
N PHE A 21 -3.40 5.61 1.09
CA PHE A 21 -4.02 5.14 2.31
C PHE A 21 -5.53 5.47 2.36
N ALA A 22 -5.92 6.68 1.96
CA ALA A 22 -7.33 7.07 1.90
C ALA A 22 -8.13 6.18 0.95
N GLN A 23 -7.55 5.86 -0.21
CA GLN A 23 -8.16 4.98 -1.20
C GLN A 23 -8.23 3.53 -0.70
N PHE A 24 -7.16 3.01 -0.09
CA PHE A 24 -7.15 1.70 0.56
C PHE A 24 -8.26 1.57 1.60
N LEU A 25 -8.47 2.59 2.44
CA LEU A 25 -9.58 2.60 3.42
C LEU A 25 -10.94 2.44 2.72
N VAL A 26 -11.19 3.18 1.64
CA VAL A 26 -12.44 3.09 0.88
C VAL A 26 -12.64 1.69 0.31
N GLU A 27 -11.61 1.12 -0.33
CA GLU A 27 -11.66 -0.21 -0.94
C GLU A 27 -11.95 -1.29 0.11
N ARG A 28 -11.23 -1.29 1.23
CA ARG A 28 -11.45 -2.23 2.34
C ARG A 28 -12.82 -2.07 3.00
N LEU A 29 -13.32 -0.85 3.14
CA LEU A 29 -14.66 -0.60 3.68
C LEU A 29 -15.75 -1.15 2.75
N ARG A 30 -15.58 -0.97 1.43
CA ARG A 30 -16.52 -1.49 0.42
C ARG A 30 -16.54 -3.02 0.35
N GLU A 31 -15.41 -3.69 0.56
CA GLU A 31 -15.37 -5.16 0.67
C GLU A 31 -16.22 -5.72 1.82
N LYS A 32 -16.55 -4.88 2.81
CA LYS A 32 -17.41 -5.24 3.95
C LYS A 32 -18.87 -4.82 3.75
N GLU A 33 -19.28 -4.42 2.54
CA GLU A 33 -20.66 -4.03 2.25
C GLU A 33 -21.69 -5.15 2.42
N LEU A 34 -21.29 -6.40 2.17
CA LEU A 34 -22.21 -7.55 2.12
C LEU A 34 -22.13 -8.50 3.34
N GLY A 35 -21.57 -8.06 4.46
CA GLY A 35 -21.50 -8.91 5.65
C GLY A 35 -22.88 -9.14 6.29
N LEU A 36 -23.21 -10.41 6.56
CA LEU A 36 -24.53 -10.82 7.10
C LEU A 36 -24.81 -10.29 8.52
N GLU A 37 -23.77 -10.13 9.34
CA GLU A 37 -23.90 -9.69 10.74
C GLU A 37 -23.38 -8.25 10.94
N VAL A 38 -22.47 -7.81 10.08
CA VAL A 38 -21.87 -6.48 10.04
C VAL A 38 -21.90 -6.01 8.60
N SER A 39 -22.54 -4.88 8.35
CA SER A 39 -22.53 -4.23 7.05
C SER A 39 -21.86 -2.86 7.14
N VAL A 40 -21.12 -2.51 6.11
CA VAL A 40 -20.60 -1.15 5.91
C VAL A 40 -21.30 -0.58 4.69
N TYR A 41 -21.75 0.67 4.70
CA TYR A 41 -22.40 1.28 3.54
C TYR A 41 -22.21 2.81 3.56
N ASP A 42 -22.70 3.50 2.54
CA ASP A 42 -22.51 4.96 2.34
C ASP A 42 -21.04 5.39 2.34
N VAL A 43 -20.14 4.53 1.84
CA VAL A 43 -18.69 4.82 1.82
C VAL A 43 -18.40 5.92 0.81
N SER A 44 -17.86 7.04 1.30
CA SER A 44 -17.46 8.18 0.48
C SER A 44 -16.10 8.72 0.88
N LEU A 45 -15.35 9.20 -0.11
CA LEU A 45 -14.10 9.92 0.07
C LEU A 45 -14.28 11.33 -0.47
N LYS A 46 -13.94 12.33 0.34
CA LYS A 46 -13.83 13.72 -0.08
C LYS A 46 -12.40 14.20 0.13
N GLU A 47 -11.92 14.96 -0.82
CA GLU A 47 -10.64 15.64 -0.75
C GLU A 47 -10.91 17.13 -0.52
N GLU A 48 -10.28 17.70 0.49
CA GLU A 48 -10.43 19.12 0.85
C GLU A 48 -9.03 19.75 0.80
N GLU A 49 -8.83 20.79 0.00
CA GLU A 49 -7.59 21.55 0.02
C GLU A 49 -7.60 22.54 1.19
N SER A 50 -6.48 22.62 1.90
CA SER A 50 -6.23 23.61 2.94
C SER A 50 -4.86 24.24 2.76
N GLU A 51 -4.62 25.38 3.39
CA GLU A 51 -3.31 26.07 3.38
C GLU A 51 -2.16 25.18 3.88
N ALA A 52 -2.46 24.20 4.76
CA ALA A 52 -1.48 23.26 5.30
C ALA A 52 -1.22 22.04 4.40
N GLY A 53 -2.02 21.86 3.35
CA GLY A 53 -1.99 20.72 2.43
C GLY A 53 -3.37 20.09 2.22
N LYS A 54 -3.39 19.04 1.39
CA LYS A 54 -4.61 18.30 1.05
C LYS A 54 -5.08 17.45 2.23
N THR A 55 -6.34 17.54 2.62
CA THR A 55 -6.98 16.74 3.67
C THR A 55 -7.90 15.70 3.02
N TYR A 56 -7.91 14.47 3.55
CA TYR A 56 -8.78 13.40 3.05
C TYR A 56 -9.81 13.02 4.12
N VAL A 57 -11.07 12.97 3.72
CA VAL A 57 -12.19 12.68 4.61
C VAL A 57 -12.93 11.46 4.08
N VAL A 58 -12.80 10.34 4.79
CA VAL A 58 -13.56 9.10 4.54
C VAL A 58 -14.77 9.08 5.46
N ARG A 59 -15.97 8.95 4.90
CA ARG A 59 -17.22 8.73 5.65
C ARG A 59 -17.81 7.38 5.29
N PHE A 60 -18.40 6.72 6.28
CA PHE A 60 -19.12 5.47 6.08
C PHE A 60 -20.12 5.25 7.23
N THR A 61 -21.06 4.36 7.00
CA THR A 61 -22.01 3.88 7.99
C THR A 61 -21.69 2.42 8.32
N TYR A 62 -21.56 2.11 9.61
CA TYR A 62 -21.38 0.75 10.12
C TYR A 62 -22.69 0.28 10.75
N GLY A 63 -23.28 -0.77 10.21
CA GLY A 63 -24.49 -1.42 10.72
C GLY A 63 -24.17 -2.77 11.35
N ARG A 64 -24.74 -3.04 12.51
CA ARG A 64 -24.77 -4.39 13.08
C ARG A 64 -26.20 -4.86 13.28
N GLY A 65 -26.49 -6.04 12.75
CA GLY A 65 -27.76 -6.75 12.91
C GLY A 65 -27.80 -7.62 14.17
N GLY A 66 -28.85 -8.45 14.29
CA GLY A 66 -28.99 -9.44 15.37
C GLY A 66 -29.68 -8.92 16.63
N GLY A 67 -29.42 -9.54 17.78
CA GLY A 67 -30.17 -9.28 19.03
C GLY A 67 -29.98 -7.91 19.67
N ARG A 68 -28.93 -7.16 19.26
CA ARG A 68 -28.65 -5.80 19.75
C ARG A 68 -28.20 -4.90 18.60
N PRO A 69 -29.14 -4.48 17.73
CA PRO A 69 -28.80 -3.66 16.59
C PRO A 69 -28.31 -2.28 17.00
N PHE A 70 -27.35 -1.77 16.24
CA PHE A 70 -26.94 -0.38 16.27
C PHE A 70 -26.40 0.06 14.91
N THR A 71 -26.45 1.36 14.69
CA THR A 71 -25.84 2.02 13.53
C THR A 71 -24.81 3.01 14.04
N ALA A 72 -23.62 3.01 13.46
CA ALA A 72 -22.59 3.99 13.74
C ALA A 72 -22.25 4.79 12.48
N TYR A 73 -22.40 6.11 12.55
CA TYR A 73 -21.98 7.05 11.52
C TYR A 73 -20.54 7.44 11.78
N CYS A 74 -19.67 7.13 10.83
CA CYS A 74 -18.23 7.12 11.03
C CYS A 74 -17.53 8.13 10.11
N ARG A 75 -16.51 8.80 10.63
CA ARG A 75 -15.68 9.74 9.89
C ARG A 75 -14.20 9.54 10.23
N ILE A 76 -13.39 9.24 9.22
CA ILE A 76 -11.94 9.20 9.32
C ILE A 76 -11.38 10.42 8.58
N VAL A 77 -10.55 11.21 9.25
CA VAL A 77 -9.90 12.39 8.68
C VAL A 77 -8.39 12.18 8.70
N LEU A 78 -7.78 12.32 7.53
CA LEU A 78 -6.34 12.35 7.32
C LEU A 78 -5.96 13.80 7.06
N GLU A 79 -5.29 14.41 8.04
CA GLU A 79 -4.87 15.81 7.93
C GLU A 79 -3.36 15.94 8.15
N PRO A 80 -2.72 16.92 7.48
CA PRO A 80 -1.32 17.25 7.72
C PRO A 80 -1.06 17.49 9.21
N TYR A 81 -0.03 16.85 9.76
CA TYR A 81 0.37 17.01 11.16
C TYR A 81 1.79 17.55 11.30
N THR A 82 2.72 17.00 10.53
CA THR A 82 4.09 17.52 10.41
C THR A 82 4.46 17.70 8.94
N LYS A 83 5.67 18.18 8.68
CA LYS A 83 6.21 18.28 7.31
C LYS A 83 6.16 16.94 6.57
N ASP A 84 6.36 15.84 7.29
CA ASP A 84 6.53 14.52 6.68
C ASP A 84 5.34 13.58 6.92
N PHE A 85 4.42 13.91 7.84
CA PHE A 85 3.37 12.99 8.27
C PHE A 85 1.98 13.62 8.36
N TYR A 86 1.00 12.77 8.10
CA TYR A 86 -0.41 12.95 8.37
C TYR A 86 -0.77 12.23 9.67
N ARG A 87 -1.72 12.82 10.41
CA ARG A 87 -2.37 12.15 11.54
C ARG A 87 -3.75 11.66 11.12
N ILE A 88 -4.17 10.56 11.74
CA ILE A 88 -5.50 9.97 11.55
C ILE A 88 -6.36 10.39 12.74
N LYS A 89 -7.48 11.07 12.45
CA LYS A 89 -8.53 11.31 13.44
C LYS A 89 -9.74 10.46 13.08
N PHE A 90 -10.22 9.67 14.03
CA PHE A 90 -11.44 8.90 13.86
C PHE A 90 -12.52 9.42 14.80
N SER A 91 -13.67 9.78 14.25
CA SER A 91 -14.87 10.10 15.02
C SER A 91 -16.06 9.26 14.60
N LEU A 92 -16.96 9.01 15.55
CA LEU A 92 -18.18 8.27 15.29
C LEU A 92 -19.34 8.75 16.15
N SER A 93 -20.56 8.50 15.68
CA SER A 93 -21.81 8.69 16.42
C SER A 93 -22.66 7.43 16.31
N ILE A 94 -23.28 7.02 17.41
CA ILE A 94 -23.98 5.74 17.57
C ILE A 94 -25.45 6.02 17.77
N ARG A 95 -26.26 5.34 16.98
CA ARG A 95 -27.70 5.26 17.11
C ARG A 95 -28.08 3.83 17.49
N SER A 96 -28.54 3.65 18.73
CA SER A 96 -29.04 2.37 19.22
C SER A 96 -30.19 2.58 20.19
N PRO A 97 -31.21 1.72 20.19
CA PRO A 97 -32.20 1.68 21.27
C PRO A 97 -31.60 1.22 22.61
N TYR A 98 -30.40 0.64 22.60
CA TYR A 98 -29.72 0.12 23.80
C TYR A 98 -28.60 1.04 24.30
N GLY A 99 -28.97 2.24 24.76
CA GLY A 99 -28.01 3.27 25.20
C GLY A 99 -26.98 2.83 26.25
N ARG A 100 -27.34 1.88 27.13
CA ARG A 100 -26.43 1.35 28.16
C ARG A 100 -25.18 0.63 27.63
N PHE A 101 -25.17 0.24 26.35
CA PHE A 101 -24.06 -0.48 25.72
C PHE A 101 -23.24 0.39 24.77
N VAL A 102 -23.49 1.70 24.71
CA VAL A 102 -22.80 2.63 23.78
C VAL A 102 -21.28 2.50 23.85
N ASN A 103 -20.69 2.41 25.04
CA ASN A 103 -19.23 2.22 25.18
C ASN A 103 -18.74 0.94 24.48
N ARG A 104 -19.47 -0.18 24.60
CA ARG A 104 -19.12 -1.43 23.93
C ARG A 104 -19.20 -1.28 22.41
N TYR A 105 -20.23 -0.61 21.91
CA TYR A 105 -20.39 -0.34 20.47
C TYR A 105 -19.27 0.56 19.93
N ILE A 106 -18.86 1.60 20.68
CA ILE A 106 -17.70 2.44 20.33
C ILE A 106 -16.44 1.58 20.20
N HIS A 107 -16.16 0.72 21.18
CA HIS A 107 -14.99 -0.15 21.15
C HIS A 107 -15.01 -1.13 19.98
N GLU A 108 -16.18 -1.64 19.63
CA GLU A 108 -16.35 -2.56 18.50
C GLU A 108 -16.00 -1.86 17.17
N VAL A 109 -16.61 -0.71 16.90
CA VAL A 109 -16.34 0.07 15.67
C VAL A 109 -14.89 0.57 15.65
N ALA A 110 -14.36 1.02 16.78
CA ALA A 110 -12.94 1.39 16.90
C ALA A 110 -12.00 0.23 16.58
N SER A 111 -12.30 -0.98 17.06
CA SER A 111 -11.51 -2.18 16.78
C SER A 111 -11.59 -2.58 15.30
N PHE A 112 -12.78 -2.45 14.70
CA PHE A 112 -12.97 -2.66 13.26
C PHE A 112 -12.08 -1.72 12.44
N VAL A 113 -12.13 -0.41 12.70
CA VAL A 113 -11.29 0.57 11.98
C VAL A 113 -9.81 0.32 12.25
N ARG A 114 -9.42 0.08 13.51
CA ARG A 114 -8.03 -0.25 13.85
C ARG A 114 -7.51 -1.47 13.09
N THR A 115 -8.35 -2.50 12.90
CA THR A 115 -7.96 -3.69 12.12
C THR A 115 -7.62 -3.32 10.68
N ILE A 116 -8.44 -2.49 10.03
CA ILE A 116 -8.16 -2.01 8.66
C ILE A 116 -6.88 -1.16 8.62
N VAL A 117 -6.69 -0.25 9.57
CA VAL A 117 -5.47 0.57 9.63
C VAL A 117 -4.23 -0.28 9.90
N LEU A 118 -4.33 -1.30 10.74
CA LEU A 118 -3.26 -2.26 10.98
C LEU A 118 -3.00 -3.14 9.75
N GLU A 119 -4.04 -3.49 8.99
CA GLU A 119 -3.91 -4.17 7.71
C GLU A 119 -3.03 -3.35 6.77
N TRP A 120 -3.29 -2.04 6.63
CA TRP A 120 -2.42 -1.13 5.89
C TRP A 120 -0.99 -1.07 6.43
N ALA A 121 -0.82 -0.94 7.75
CA ALA A 121 0.50 -0.94 8.37
C ALA A 121 1.24 -2.27 8.18
N SER A 122 0.48 -3.36 8.04
CA SER A 122 0.97 -4.73 7.83
C SER A 122 1.12 -5.11 6.36
N LEU A 123 0.53 -4.35 5.42
CA LEU A 123 0.66 -4.56 3.99
C LEU A 123 2.14 -4.48 3.66
N ARG A 124 2.71 -5.67 3.47
CA ARG A 124 4.12 -5.86 3.19
C ARG A 124 4.30 -5.45 1.75
N VAL A 125 4.58 -4.18 1.46
CA VAL A 125 4.89 -3.79 0.08
C VAL A 125 6.13 -4.60 -0.35
N ARG A 126 5.90 -5.57 -1.24
CA ARG A 126 6.92 -6.42 -1.86
C ARG A 126 7.29 -5.78 -3.18
N VAL A 127 8.49 -5.21 -3.22
CA VAL A 127 9.04 -4.61 -4.43
C VAL A 127 9.92 -5.66 -5.10
N LEU A 128 9.59 -6.00 -6.35
CA LEU A 128 10.46 -6.76 -7.24
C LEU A 128 11.15 -5.77 -8.18
N THR A 129 12.48 -5.84 -8.25
CA THR A 129 13.26 -5.02 -9.16
C THR A 129 14.54 -5.74 -9.62
N PRO A 130 14.95 -5.58 -10.89
CA PRO A 130 16.22 -6.07 -11.35
C PRO A 130 17.35 -5.14 -10.89
N VAL A 131 18.50 -5.71 -10.56
CA VAL A 131 19.68 -4.96 -10.13
C VAL A 131 20.93 -5.44 -10.87
N GLY A 132 21.56 -4.51 -11.58
CA GLY A 132 22.90 -4.68 -12.15
C GLY A 132 23.96 -4.17 -11.17
N ARG A 133 24.76 -3.20 -11.61
CA ARG A 133 25.82 -2.54 -10.82
C ARG A 133 25.33 -1.32 -10.07
N GLU A 134 24.31 -0.64 -10.60
CA GLU A 134 23.83 0.63 -10.09
C GLU A 134 22.82 0.47 -8.93
N ILE A 135 23.32 0.50 -7.68
CA ILE A 135 22.48 0.38 -6.48
C ILE A 135 21.65 1.63 -6.13
N SER A 136 21.96 2.80 -6.72
CA SER A 136 21.27 4.07 -6.43
C SER A 136 19.78 3.98 -6.73
N ARG A 137 19.39 3.33 -7.83
CA ARG A 137 18.00 3.13 -8.24
C ARG A 137 17.21 2.31 -7.22
N VAL A 138 17.86 1.31 -6.64
CA VAL A 138 17.27 0.48 -5.58
C VAL A 138 17.05 1.31 -4.31
N ILE A 139 17.99 2.20 -3.96
CA ILE A 139 17.84 3.10 -2.82
C ILE A 139 16.67 4.07 -3.03
N ASP A 140 16.51 4.60 -4.24
CA ASP A 140 15.37 5.47 -4.59
C ASP A 140 14.03 4.72 -4.45
N LEU A 141 13.98 3.46 -4.87
CA LEU A 141 12.79 2.60 -4.69
C LEU A 141 12.50 2.36 -3.20
N VAL A 142 13.53 2.11 -2.39
CA VAL A 142 13.36 1.95 -0.94
C VAL A 142 12.86 3.25 -0.31
N LYS A 143 13.38 4.40 -0.74
CA LYS A 143 12.97 5.72 -0.26
C LYS A 143 11.50 6.00 -0.58
N HIS A 144 11.10 5.75 -1.82
CA HIS A 144 9.75 6.06 -2.29
C HIS A 144 8.70 5.07 -1.77
N TYR A 145 8.97 3.77 -1.89
CA TYR A 145 8.00 2.73 -1.56
C TYR A 145 8.08 2.24 -0.12
N ASN A 146 9.18 2.47 0.60
CA ASN A 146 9.43 1.95 1.95
C ASN A 146 8.98 0.47 2.10
N PRO A 147 9.54 -0.44 1.28
CA PRO A 147 9.09 -1.83 1.22
C PRO A 147 9.35 -2.56 2.53
N GLN A 148 8.57 -3.61 2.79
CA GLN A 148 8.92 -4.57 3.84
C GLN A 148 9.84 -5.66 3.31
N LEU A 149 9.65 -6.06 2.04
CA LEU A 149 10.49 -7.02 1.33
C LEU A 149 10.89 -6.43 -0.01
N LEU A 150 12.19 -6.46 -0.27
CA LEU A 150 12.79 -6.10 -1.53
C LEU A 150 13.36 -7.36 -2.18
N ILE A 151 12.78 -7.79 -3.29
CA ILE A 151 13.22 -8.92 -4.10
C ILE A 151 14.08 -8.36 -5.23
N LEU A 152 15.35 -8.71 -5.22
CA LEU A 152 16.36 -8.27 -6.18
C LEU A 152 16.68 -9.41 -7.14
N ALA A 153 16.27 -9.27 -8.39
CA ALA A 153 16.73 -10.16 -9.46
C ALA A 153 18.09 -9.68 -9.96
N SER A 154 19.10 -10.55 -9.98
CA SER A 154 20.44 -10.19 -10.45
C SER A 154 21.06 -11.32 -11.27
N ARG A 155 22.00 -11.00 -12.16
CA ARG A 155 22.77 -11.98 -12.94
C ARG A 155 24.22 -12.01 -12.46
N GLY A 156 24.45 -12.55 -11.27
CA GLY A 156 25.75 -12.69 -10.64
C GLY A 156 26.15 -11.55 -9.68
N ALA A 157 27.43 -11.47 -9.33
CA ALA A 157 27.98 -10.55 -8.33
C ALA A 157 28.14 -9.10 -8.85
N GLN A 158 27.12 -8.56 -9.51
CA GLN A 158 27.18 -7.23 -10.11
C GLN A 158 27.08 -6.11 -9.07
N PHE A 159 26.50 -6.39 -7.91
CA PHE A 159 26.41 -5.45 -6.79
C PHE A 159 26.76 -6.11 -5.46
N SER A 160 27.11 -5.26 -4.48
CA SER A 160 27.37 -5.67 -3.10
C SER A 160 26.13 -5.42 -2.23
N LEU A 161 25.52 -6.49 -1.74
CA LEU A 161 24.40 -6.42 -0.80
C LEU A 161 24.79 -5.68 0.49
N ARG A 162 26.05 -5.80 0.91
CA ARG A 162 26.57 -5.11 2.10
C ARG A 162 26.58 -3.60 1.88
N ASP A 163 27.03 -3.16 0.72
CA ASP A 163 27.09 -1.74 0.37
C ASP A 163 25.70 -1.17 0.16
N LEU A 164 24.79 -1.90 -0.50
CA LEU A 164 23.38 -1.51 -0.58
C LEU A 164 22.77 -1.28 0.81
N LYS A 165 22.92 -2.24 1.73
CA LYS A 165 22.39 -2.10 3.11
C LYS A 165 23.03 -0.92 3.86
N ARG A 166 24.30 -0.64 3.60
CA ARG A 166 25.03 0.47 4.23
C ARG A 166 24.54 1.81 3.67
N SER A 167 24.36 1.93 2.37
CA SER A 167 23.86 3.13 1.70
C SER A 167 22.42 3.44 2.08
N ILE A 168 21.55 2.43 2.21
CA ILE A 168 20.17 2.61 2.73
C ILE A 168 20.21 3.22 4.15
N ARG A 169 21.09 2.71 5.03
CA ARG A 169 21.26 3.28 6.38
C ARG A 169 21.80 4.70 6.37
N TYR A 170 22.79 5.00 5.51
CA TYR A 170 23.32 6.35 5.39
C TYR A 170 22.29 7.35 4.85
N ALA A 171 21.33 6.90 4.05
CA ALA A 171 20.19 7.70 3.62
C ALA A 171 19.15 7.93 4.73
N GLY A 172 19.37 7.44 5.95
CA GLY A 172 18.42 7.55 7.06
C GLY A 172 17.19 6.63 6.92
N LEU A 173 17.24 5.64 6.03
CA LEU A 173 16.12 4.75 5.74
C LEU A 173 16.24 3.45 6.55
N ARG A 174 15.08 2.85 6.85
CA ARG A 174 15.02 1.50 7.42
C ARG A 174 15.38 0.49 6.34
N VAL A 175 16.29 -0.43 6.64
CA VAL A 175 16.65 -1.52 5.73
C VAL A 175 15.50 -2.54 5.67
N PRO A 176 14.90 -2.79 4.49
CA PRO A 176 13.88 -3.83 4.34
C PRO A 176 14.48 -5.23 4.49
N ALA A 177 13.62 -6.25 4.59
CA ALA A 177 14.09 -7.61 4.28
C ALA A 177 14.52 -7.61 2.80
N ILE A 178 15.67 -8.22 2.50
CA ILE A 178 16.20 -8.28 1.13
C ILE A 178 16.36 -9.75 0.76
N GLU A 179 15.71 -10.15 -0.31
CA GLU A 179 15.89 -11.43 -0.99
C GLU A 179 16.63 -11.18 -2.30
N VAL A 180 17.72 -11.89 -2.54
CA VAL A 180 18.47 -11.79 -3.80
C VAL A 180 18.27 -13.09 -4.55
N VAL A 181 17.69 -13.00 -5.73
CA VAL A 181 17.51 -14.13 -6.63
C VAL A 181 18.58 -14.02 -7.71
N ASP A 182 19.60 -14.88 -7.59
CA ASP A 182 20.63 -14.98 -8.62
C ASP A 182 20.10 -15.79 -9.80
N MET A 183 20.22 -15.20 -10.99
CA MET A 183 19.80 -15.70 -12.28
C MET A 183 21.00 -15.90 -13.22
N SER A 184 22.22 -15.91 -12.66
CA SER A 184 23.45 -16.21 -13.39
C SER A 184 23.38 -17.59 -14.05
N GLY A 185 23.84 -17.68 -15.30
CA GLY A 185 23.88 -18.94 -16.07
C GLY A 185 22.54 -19.41 -16.65
N ARG A 186 21.42 -18.73 -16.37
CA ARG A 186 20.09 -19.09 -16.92
C ARG A 186 19.88 -18.55 -18.33
N SER A 187 19.12 -19.28 -19.15
CA SER A 187 18.65 -18.80 -20.45
C SER A 187 17.62 -17.67 -20.26
N PHE A 188 17.33 -16.92 -21.33
CA PHE A 188 16.32 -15.86 -21.26
C PHE A 188 14.92 -16.43 -20.93
N GLU A 189 14.57 -17.58 -21.50
CA GLU A 189 13.31 -18.28 -21.25
C GLU A 189 13.19 -18.72 -19.79
N GLU A 190 14.27 -19.27 -19.22
CA GLU A 190 14.33 -19.67 -17.81
C GLU A 190 14.19 -18.45 -16.88
N ILE A 191 14.88 -17.35 -17.20
CA ILE A 191 14.76 -16.09 -16.46
C ILE A 191 13.30 -15.60 -16.48
N VAL A 192 12.65 -15.60 -17.64
CA VAL A 192 11.25 -15.17 -17.75
C VAL A 192 10.33 -16.08 -16.92
N ALA A 193 10.52 -17.40 -16.99
CA ALA A 193 9.71 -18.34 -16.21
C ALA A 193 9.83 -18.11 -14.69
N ASP A 194 11.05 -17.91 -14.19
CA ASP A 194 11.29 -17.63 -12.77
C ASP A 194 10.72 -16.26 -12.36
N LEU A 195 10.90 -15.24 -13.19
CA LEU A 195 10.37 -13.91 -12.93
C LEU A 195 8.84 -13.89 -12.89
N ARG A 196 8.15 -14.73 -13.67
CA ARG A 196 6.67 -14.85 -13.59
C ARG A 196 6.21 -15.28 -12.19
N GLU A 197 6.90 -16.23 -11.58
CA GLU A 197 6.58 -16.68 -10.21
C GLU A 197 6.85 -15.59 -9.16
N LEU A 198 7.86 -14.75 -9.38
CA LEU A 198 8.14 -13.60 -8.51
C LEU A 198 7.13 -12.47 -8.72
N VAL A 199 6.76 -12.19 -9.97
CA VAL A 199 5.77 -11.18 -10.37
C VAL A 199 4.41 -11.46 -9.76
N LYS A 200 3.97 -12.73 -9.70
CA LYS A 200 2.72 -13.12 -9.02
C LYS A 200 2.70 -12.75 -7.54
N LYS A 201 3.87 -12.75 -6.88
CA LYS A 201 4.03 -12.54 -5.43
C LYS A 201 4.34 -11.09 -5.05
N ALA A 202 4.73 -10.26 -6.02
CA ALA A 202 5.10 -8.87 -5.83
C ALA A 202 3.90 -7.93 -5.95
N ASP A 203 3.89 -6.89 -5.11
CA ASP A 203 2.87 -5.83 -5.17
C ASP A 203 3.30 -4.73 -6.14
N ILE A 204 4.62 -4.45 -6.20
CA ILE A 204 5.21 -3.43 -7.04
C ILE A 204 6.32 -4.06 -7.86
N ILE A 205 6.26 -3.84 -9.17
CA ILE A 205 7.24 -4.37 -10.13
C ILE A 205 7.93 -3.18 -10.78
N CYS A 206 9.18 -2.93 -10.42
CA CYS A 206 9.97 -1.88 -11.05
C CYS A 206 10.92 -2.50 -12.07
N ILE A 207 10.79 -2.08 -13.34
CA ILE A 207 11.61 -2.61 -14.43
C ILE A 207 12.88 -1.77 -14.70
N ASP A 208 13.05 -0.63 -14.04
CA ASP A 208 14.22 0.22 -14.26
C ASP A 208 15.46 -0.38 -13.63
N SER A 209 16.42 -0.73 -14.47
CA SER A 209 17.72 -1.23 -14.05
C SER A 209 18.78 -0.87 -15.07
N ASP A 210 20.03 -1.01 -14.67
CA ASP A 210 21.19 -1.01 -15.56
C ASP A 210 21.46 -2.41 -16.17
N ASP A 211 20.71 -3.45 -15.76
CA ASP A 211 20.67 -4.74 -16.44
C ASP A 211 19.48 -4.83 -17.41
N GLY A 212 19.72 -4.41 -18.66
CA GLY A 212 18.69 -4.39 -19.71
C GLY A 212 18.07 -5.77 -20.03
N VAL A 213 18.80 -6.86 -19.81
CA VAL A 213 18.29 -8.22 -20.06
C VAL A 213 17.24 -8.58 -19.01
N LEU A 214 17.55 -8.34 -17.74
CA LEU A 214 16.59 -8.56 -16.66
C LEU A 214 15.40 -7.60 -16.74
N SER A 215 15.62 -6.34 -17.11
CA SER A 215 14.54 -5.38 -17.35
C SER A 215 13.58 -5.85 -18.45
N ALA A 216 14.11 -6.34 -19.57
CA ALA A 216 13.31 -6.89 -20.67
C ALA A 216 12.57 -8.17 -20.25
N ALA A 217 13.25 -9.09 -19.59
CA ALA A 217 12.64 -10.34 -19.10
C ALA A 217 11.52 -10.07 -18.08
N LEU A 218 11.74 -9.14 -17.14
CA LEU A 218 10.73 -8.75 -16.15
C LEU A 218 9.54 -8.04 -16.79
N SER A 219 9.79 -7.23 -17.82
CA SER A 219 8.72 -6.59 -18.60
C SER A 219 7.84 -7.64 -19.28
N LEU A 220 8.46 -8.64 -19.93
CA LEU A 220 7.75 -9.74 -20.58
C LEU A 220 6.98 -10.59 -19.56
N ALA A 221 7.61 -10.96 -18.44
CA ALA A 221 6.95 -11.67 -17.35
C ALA A 221 5.74 -10.90 -16.81
N SER A 222 5.85 -9.59 -16.67
CA SER A 222 4.74 -8.72 -16.20
C SER A 222 3.59 -8.66 -17.20
N ILE A 223 3.88 -8.61 -18.50
CA ILE A 223 2.87 -8.69 -19.56
C ILE A 223 2.13 -10.03 -19.50
N LEU A 224 2.87 -11.14 -19.41
CA LEU A 224 2.31 -12.49 -19.38
C LEU A 224 1.42 -12.74 -18.15
N GLU A 225 1.72 -12.10 -17.02
CA GLU A 225 0.92 -12.18 -15.78
C GLU A 225 -0.14 -11.06 -15.66
N ASN A 226 -0.30 -10.24 -16.71
CA ASN A 226 -1.20 -9.09 -16.74
C ASN A 226 -1.03 -8.15 -15.53
N LYS A 227 0.22 -7.92 -15.14
CA LYS A 227 0.59 -7.03 -14.05
C LYS A 227 1.06 -5.67 -14.57
N ARG A 228 0.76 -4.63 -13.80
CA ARG A 228 1.29 -3.29 -14.05
C ARG A 228 2.73 -3.21 -13.57
N VAL A 229 3.53 -2.40 -14.27
CA VAL A 229 4.91 -2.12 -13.92
C VAL A 229 5.07 -0.65 -13.59
N VAL A 230 6.13 -0.36 -12.86
CA VAL A 230 6.55 0.97 -12.50
C VAL A 230 7.83 1.32 -13.24
N THR A 231 7.87 2.53 -13.80
CA THR A 231 9.07 3.15 -14.36
C THR A 231 9.28 4.57 -13.81
N LYS A 232 10.52 5.03 -13.75
CA LYS A 232 10.92 6.35 -13.27
C LYS A 232 11.12 7.28 -14.47
N VAL A 233 10.20 8.21 -14.64
CA VAL A 233 10.24 9.24 -15.69
C VAL A 233 10.33 10.61 -15.04
N GLN A 234 11.36 11.40 -15.38
CA GLN A 234 11.55 12.76 -14.86
C GLN A 234 11.38 12.87 -13.33
N ASN A 235 11.97 11.92 -12.59
CA ASN A 235 11.94 11.83 -11.13
C ASN A 235 10.56 11.52 -10.50
N LYS A 236 9.59 11.05 -11.29
CA LYS A 236 8.33 10.49 -10.81
C LYS A 236 8.22 9.01 -11.21
N TYR A 237 7.64 8.20 -10.34
CA TYR A 237 7.29 6.83 -10.67
C TYR A 237 5.91 6.79 -11.32
N ILE A 238 5.84 6.19 -12.51
CA ILE A 238 4.61 6.07 -13.30
C ILE A 238 4.25 4.59 -13.39
N GLU A 239 3.01 4.28 -13.04
CA GLU A 239 2.46 2.94 -13.18
C GLU A 239 1.85 2.76 -14.57
N THR A 240 2.25 1.70 -15.27
CA THR A 240 1.85 1.44 -16.66
C THR A 240 1.48 -0.03 -16.84
N ASN A 241 0.41 -0.31 -17.59
CA ASN A 241 0.14 -1.68 -18.08
C ASN A 241 0.81 -1.84 -19.45
N LEU A 242 1.89 -2.62 -19.51
CA LEU A 242 2.66 -2.84 -20.73
C LEU A 242 1.88 -3.65 -21.79
N GLY A 243 0.95 -4.52 -21.39
CA GLY A 243 0.16 -5.34 -22.31
C GLY A 243 -0.69 -4.50 -23.28
N LYS A 244 -1.07 -3.28 -22.89
CA LYS A 244 -1.77 -2.33 -23.76
C LYS A 244 -0.93 -1.85 -24.96
N PHE A 245 0.40 -1.87 -24.84
CA PHE A 245 1.31 -1.44 -25.91
C PHE A 245 1.67 -2.57 -26.88
N VAL A 246 1.48 -3.83 -26.47
CA VAL A 246 1.86 -5.01 -27.27
C VAL A 246 0.63 -5.65 -27.95
N GLY A 247 -0.57 -5.10 -27.77
CA GLY A 247 -1.80 -5.60 -28.41
C GLY A 247 -2.27 -6.98 -27.90
N ILE A 248 -1.77 -7.42 -26.74
CA ILE A 248 -2.09 -8.74 -26.14
C ILE A 248 -3.35 -8.67 -25.26
N VAL A 249 -3.84 -7.47 -24.94
CA VAL A 249 -5.07 -7.29 -24.17
C VAL A 249 -6.20 -6.88 -25.12
N GLY A 250 -6.96 -7.87 -25.56
CA GLY A 250 -8.33 -7.75 -26.05
C GLY A 250 -9.32 -8.13 -24.95
#